data_AF-A0A933RSR0-F1
#
_entry.id   AF-A0A933RSR0-F1
#
_cell.length_a   1.000
_cell.length_b   1.000
_cell.length_c   1.000
_cell.angle_alpha   90.00
_cell.angle_beta   90.00
_cell.angle_gamma   90.00
#
_symmetry.space_group_name_H-M   'P 1'
#
loop_
_entity.id
_entity.type
_entity.pdbx_description
1 polymer ?
#
loop_
_entity_poly.entity_id
_entity_poly.type
_entity_poly.pdbx_seq_one_letter_code
_entity_poly.pdbx_strand_id
1 'polypeptide(L)' 'MQNEFSDYTTSEWTHEEWEREWNLSVGTAYSCEKCGSIIMITKGGVGTLEPNCCGALMKPVRKNNA' A
#
# COMPACT_ATOMS: atom_id res chain seq x y z
N MET A 1 25.38 -17.92 -32.96
CA MET A 1 24.60 -18.50 -31.85
C MET A 1 24.68 -17.48 -30.72
N GLN A 2 23.80 -16.47 -30.76
CA GLN A 2 22.66 -16.30 -29.83
C GLN A 2 23.16 -16.24 -28.37
N ASN A 3 23.04 -15.11 -27.66
CA ASN A 3 21.76 -14.56 -27.25
C ASN A 3 21.75 -13.03 -27.12
N GLU A 4 20.81 -12.42 -27.81
CA GLU A 4 20.08 -11.23 -27.36
C GLU A 4 19.40 -11.57 -26.03
N PHE A 5 19.86 -10.99 -24.92
CA PHE A 5 19.02 -10.82 -23.75
C PHE A 5 18.55 -9.37 -23.77
N SER A 6 17.41 -9.14 -24.42
CA SER A 6 16.67 -7.90 -24.22
C SER A 6 16.28 -7.84 -22.75
N ASP A 7 16.72 -6.80 -22.07
CA ASP A 7 16.40 -6.54 -20.67
C ASP A 7 14.97 -6.00 -20.60
N TYR A 8 14.00 -6.90 -20.54
CA TYR A 8 12.58 -6.57 -20.41
C TYR A 8 12.24 -6.30 -18.94
N THR A 9 12.87 -5.29 -18.34
CA THR A 9 12.34 -4.68 -17.11
C THR A 9 12.31 -3.17 -17.25
N THR A 10 11.28 -2.66 -17.93
CA THR A 10 10.91 -1.25 -17.91
C THR A 10 10.38 -0.88 -16.53
N SER A 11 11.28 -0.72 -15.55
CA SER A 11 10.98 -0.04 -14.30
C SER A 11 12.30 0.36 -13.63
N GLU A 12 12.83 1.52 -14.01
CA GLU A 12 14.00 2.16 -13.38
C GLU A 12 13.64 2.68 -11.97
N TRP A 13 13.12 1.81 -11.10
CA TRP A 13 12.77 2.16 -9.73
C TRP A 13 13.92 1.72 -8.83
N THR A 14 14.50 2.66 -8.12
CA THR A 14 15.53 2.42 -7.12
C THR A 14 14.94 1.65 -5.92
N HIS A 15 15.78 0.89 -5.21
CA HIS A 15 15.36 0.15 -4.01
C HIS A 15 14.67 1.04 -2.96
N GLU A 16 15.10 2.30 -2.85
CA GLU A 16 14.54 3.32 -1.96
C GLU A 16 13.12 3.75 -2.37
N GLU A 17 12.84 3.78 -3.67
CA GLU A 17 11.50 4.06 -4.23
C GLU A 17 10.56 2.87 -4.03
N TRP A 18 11.08 1.65 -4.15
CA TRP A 18 10.37 0.43 -3.78
C TRP A 18 10.00 0.40 -2.29
N GLU A 19 10.94 0.75 -1.41
CA GLU A 19 10.72 0.77 0.04
C GLU A 19 9.74 1.87 0.46
N ARG A 20 9.82 3.07 -0.13
CA ARG A 20 8.91 4.19 0.21
C ARG A 20 7.44 3.84 -0.09
N GLU A 21 7.17 3.19 -1.22
CA GLU A 21 5.82 2.79 -1.63
C GLU A 21 5.25 1.64 -0.77
N TRP A 22 6.13 0.91 -0.07
CA TRP A 22 5.78 -0.22 0.79
C TRP A 22 5.81 0.12 2.29
N ASN A 23 5.83 1.38 2.71
CA ASN A 23 5.87 1.69 4.14
C ASN A 23 4.47 1.83 4.77
N LEU A 24 4.13 0.88 5.66
CA LEU A 24 2.97 0.97 6.55
C LEU A 24 3.26 1.93 7.69
N SER A 25 2.56 3.06 7.71
CA SER A 25 2.70 4.10 8.73
C SER A 25 1.73 3.90 9.89
N VAL A 26 2.22 4.02 11.13
CA VAL A 26 1.39 4.06 12.33
C VAL A 26 0.43 5.24 12.25
N GLY A 27 -0.83 5.02 12.64
CA GLY A 27 -1.88 6.04 12.61
C GLY A 27 -2.60 6.16 11.26
N THR A 28 -2.17 5.44 10.22
CA THR A 28 -2.99 5.28 9.01
C THR A 28 -4.24 4.49 9.38
N ALA A 29 -5.42 5.04 9.07
CA ALA A 29 -6.70 4.42 9.34
C ALA A 29 -7.43 4.07 8.04
N TYR A 30 -8.24 3.02 8.09
CA TYR A 30 -9.06 2.56 6.97
C TYR A 30 -10.51 2.41 7.43
N SER A 31 -11.46 2.80 6.58
CA SER A 31 -12.90 2.72 6.85
C SER A 31 -13.61 1.82 5.85
N CYS A 32 -14.55 1.02 6.34
CA CYS A 32 -15.49 0.28 5.50
C CYS A 32 -16.68 1.18 5.15
N GLU A 33 -16.91 1.42 3.86
CA GLU A 33 -18.05 2.25 3.40
C GLU A 33 -19.41 1.54 3.55
N LYS A 34 -19.44 0.22 3.77
CA LYS A 34 -20.68 -0.54 3.91
C LYS A 34 -21.22 -0.55 5.34
N CYS A 35 -20.36 -0.83 6.33
CA CYS A 35 -20.76 -0.97 7.73
C CYS A 35 -20.23 0.12 8.66
N GLY A 36 -19.34 1.01 8.17
CA GLY A 36 -18.76 2.09 8.96
C GLY A 36 -17.63 1.67 9.91
N SER A 37 -17.21 0.40 9.91
CA SER A 37 -16.08 -0.06 10.72
C SER A 37 -14.79 0.69 10.36
N ILE A 38 -13.99 1.04 11.37
CA ILE A 38 -12.71 1.73 11.21
C ILE A 38 -11.62 0.90 11.88
N ILE A 39 -10.50 0.71 11.19
CA ILE A 39 -9.28 0.11 11.75
C ILE A 39 -8.11 1.08 11.59
N MET A 40 -7.08 0.91 12.41
CA MET A 40 -5.88 1.75 12.39
C MET A 40 -4.63 0.91 12.58
N ILE A 41 -3.57 1.28 11.86
CA ILE A 41 -2.25 0.68 12.03
C ILE A 41 -1.65 1.17 13.35
N THR A 42 -1.38 0.25 14.27
CA THR A 42 -0.75 0.53 15.58
C THR A 42 0.75 0.26 15.61
N LYS A 43 1.26 -0.51 14.63
CA LYS A 43 2.68 -0.82 14.44
C LYS A 43 3.03 -0.70 12.96
N GLY A 44 4.05 0.09 12.65
CA GLY A 44 4.53 0.28 11.28
C GLY A 44 5.34 -0.92 10.78
N GLY A 45 5.66 -0.90 9.50
CA GLY A 45 6.45 -1.96 8.85
C GLY A 45 6.55 -1.76 7.35
N VAL A 46 7.14 -2.73 6.67
CA VAL A 46 7.24 -2.75 5.21
C VAL A 46 6.27 -3.80 4.66
N GLY A 47 5.45 -3.41 3.68
CA GLY A 47 4.36 -4.19 3.10
C GLY A 47 3.23 -3.31 2.58
N THR A 48 2.30 -3.92 1.86
CA THR A 48 0.98 -3.34 1.56
C THR A 48 -0.04 -3.86 2.56
N LEU A 49 -1.01 -3.02 2.92
CA LEU A 49 -2.15 -3.42 3.73
C LEU A 49 -3.42 -3.17 2.92
N GLU A 50 -4.12 -4.26 2.60
CA GLU A 50 -5.37 -4.27 1.83
C GLU A 50 -6.50 -4.86 2.68
N PRO A 51 -6.99 -4.13 3.71
CA PRO A 51 -7.95 -4.68 4.63
C PRO A 51 -9.31 -4.87 3.95
N ASN A 52 -9.91 -6.04 4.13
CA ASN A 52 -11.23 -6.36 3.60
C ASN A 52 -12.29 -6.34 4.70
N CYS A 53 -13.42 -5.68 4.45
CA CYS A 53 -14.57 -5.69 5.33
C CYS A 53 -15.86 -5.69 4.49
N CYS A 54 -16.84 -6.51 4.87
CA CYS A 54 -18.11 -6.68 4.14
C CYS A 54 -17.91 -7.05 2.65
N GLY A 55 -16.87 -7.84 2.35
CA GLY A 55 -16.56 -8.32 1.00
C GLY A 55 -16.05 -7.23 0.06
N ALA A 56 -15.51 -6.13 0.58
CA ALA A 56 -14.88 -5.07 -0.20
C ALA A 56 -13.61 -4.57 0.49
N LEU A 57 -12.66 -4.05 -0.31
CA LEU A 57 -11.48 -3.36 0.23
C LEU A 57 -11.91 -2.09 0.97
N MET A 58 -11.37 -1.89 2.16
CA MET A 58 -11.57 -0.67 2.94
C MET A 58 -10.78 0.48 2.35
N LYS A 59 -11.27 1.71 2.51
CA LYS A 59 -10.61 2.92 1.98
C LYS A 59 -9.79 3.63 3.04
N PRO A 60 -8.63 4.21 2.71
CA PRO A 60 -7.87 5.02 3.65
C PRO A 60 -8.67 6.26 4.07
N VAL A 61 -8.68 6.54 5.36
CA VAL A 61 -9.28 7.75 5.94
C VAL A 61 -8.30 8.90 5.72
N ARG A 62 -8.67 9.88 4.91
CA ARG A 62 -7.85 11.08 4.71
C ARG A 62 -7.87 11.92 5.97
N LYS A 63 -6.71 12.36 6.45
CA LYS A 63 -6.64 13.45 7.43
C LYS A 63 -7.07 14.74 6.71
N ASN A 64 -8.19 15.32 7.11
CA ASN A 64 -8.43 16.72 6.79
C ASN A 64 -7.49 17.53 7.68
N ASN A 65 -6.53 18.24 7.06
CA ASN A 65 -5.74 19.25 7.75
C ASN A 65 -6.69 20.42 8.05
N ALA A 66 -7.23 20.46 9.26
CA ALA A 66 -7.96 21.60 9.81
C ALA A 66 -6.98 22.51 10.57
#